data_AF-A0A0D7EZZ3-F1
#
_entry.id   AF-A0A0D7EZZ3-F1
#
_cell.length_a   1.000
_cell.length_b   1.000
_cell.length_c   1.000
_cell.angle_alpha   90.00
_cell.angle_beta   90.00
_cell.angle_gamma   90.00
#
_symmetry.space_group_name_H-M   'P 1'
#
loop_
_entity.id
_entity.type
_entity.pdbx_description
1 polymer ?
#
loop_
_entity_poly.entity_id
_entity_poly.type
_entity_poly.pdbx_seq_one_letter_code
_entity_poly.pdbx_strand_id
1 'polypeptide(L)' 'MSSFENFGVREDIADAARMECGICWTVYDPAQGDAVAQIPPGTPFTALPADWTCPNCDAVRGKFMMIEGDN' A
#
# COMPACT_ATOMS: atom_id res chain seq x y z
N MET A 1 30.30 -17.70 20.07
CA MET A 1 30.29 -16.59 19.09
C MET A 1 29.62 -17.09 17.82
N SER A 2 28.28 -17.18 17.81
CA SER A 2 27.46 -17.46 16.61
C SER A 2 26.02 -17.09 16.95
N SER A 3 25.63 -15.84 16.73
CA SER A 3 24.23 -15.43 16.62
C SER A 3 24.22 -14.03 16.03
N PHE A 4 24.68 -13.94 14.79
CA PHE A 4 24.47 -12.78 13.95
C PHE A 4 23.82 -13.28 12.66
N GLU A 5 22.71 -13.98 12.86
CA GLU A 5 21.92 -14.50 11.76
C GLU A 5 21.04 -13.36 11.26
N ASN A 6 21.26 -13.04 10.00
CA ASN A 6 20.19 -12.66 9.11
C ASN A 6 19.65 -11.23 9.31
N PHE A 7 20.49 -10.25 8.98
CA PHE A 7 19.97 -9.06 8.28
C PHE A 7 19.41 -9.52 6.93
N GLY A 8 18.22 -10.12 6.97
CA GLY A 8 17.40 -10.33 5.80
C GLY A 8 17.13 -8.96 5.22
N VAL A 9 17.77 -8.68 4.09
CA VAL A 9 17.30 -7.67 3.15
C VAL A 9 15.84 -8.03 2.91
N ARG A 10 14.94 -7.19 3.42
CA ARG A 10 13.49 -7.40 3.38
C ARG A 10 13.06 -7.17 1.93
N GLU A 11 13.15 -8.22 1.12
CA GLU A 11 12.70 -8.26 -0.28
C GLU A 11 11.18 -7.99 -0.40
N ASP A 12 10.46 -7.94 0.73
CA ASP A 12 9.04 -7.60 0.88
C ASP A 12 8.66 -6.11 0.69
N ILE A 13 9.63 -5.19 0.61
CA ILE A 13 9.32 -3.74 0.60
C ILE A 13 8.65 -3.27 -0.71
N ALA A 14 8.87 -3.97 -1.83
CA ALA A 14 8.33 -3.56 -3.14
C ALA A 14 6.87 -3.97 -3.39
N ASP A 15 6.44 -5.11 -2.83
CA ASP A 15 5.05 -5.61 -2.98
C ASP A 15 4.10 -5.00 -1.94
N ALA A 16 4.65 -4.57 -0.80
CA ALA A 16 3.92 -3.95 0.30
C ALA A 16 3.86 -2.40 0.24
N ALA A 17 4.10 -1.80 -0.93
CA ALA A 17 4.12 -0.34 -1.08
C ALA A 17 2.78 0.30 -0.68
N ARG A 18 2.76 0.90 0.51
CA ARG A 18 1.57 1.57 1.08
C ARG A 18 1.37 2.93 0.43
N MET A 19 0.11 3.28 0.21
CA MET A 19 -0.24 4.54 -0.43
C MET A 19 -1.17 5.34 0.45
N GLU A 20 -0.80 6.58 0.77
CA GLU A 20 -1.62 7.47 1.57
C GLU A 20 -2.38 8.46 0.68
N CYS A 21 -3.67 8.61 0.95
CA CYS A 21 -4.49 9.63 0.30
C CYS A 21 -4.12 11.02 0.80
N GLY A 22 -3.69 11.92 -0.07
CA GLY A 22 -3.39 13.31 0.30
C GLY A 22 -4.60 14.19 0.67
N ILE A 23 -5.82 13.65 0.64
CA ILE A 23 -7.06 14.39 0.94
C ILE A 23 -7.60 14.03 2.33
N CYS A 24 -7.67 12.74 2.65
CA CYS A 24 -8.22 12.25 3.92
C CYS A 24 -7.22 11.45 4.76
N TRP A 25 -5.98 11.31 4.30
CA TRP A 25 -4.90 10.56 4.96
C TRP A 25 -5.21 9.08 5.19
N THR A 26 -6.09 8.49 4.36
CA THR A 26 -6.35 7.05 4.38
C THR A 26 -5.20 6.31 3.72
N VAL A 27 -4.65 5.32 4.42
CA VAL A 27 -3.58 4.46 3.91
C VAL A 27 -4.20 3.22 3.25
N TYR A 28 -3.91 3.05 1.96
CA TYR A 28 -4.12 1.82 1.20
C TYR A 28 -2.94 0.88 1.43
N ASP A 29 -3.22 -0.30 1.98
CA ASP A 29 -2.26 -1.38 2.18
C ASP A 29 -2.54 -2.50 1.15
N PRO A 30 -1.60 -2.80 0.24
CA PRO A 30 -1.84 -3.78 -0.81
C PRO A 30 -2.00 -5.21 -0.28
N ALA A 31 -1.41 -5.54 0.88
CA ALA A 31 -1.57 -6.86 1.50
C ALA A 31 -2.98 -7.04 2.09
N GLN A 32 -3.63 -5.96 2.53
CA GLN A 32 -5.04 -5.98 2.95
C GLN A 32 -6.01 -5.77 1.78
N GLY A 33 -5.58 -5.05 0.73
CA GLY A 33 -6.46 -4.62 -0.36
C GLY A 33 -7.44 -3.54 0.10
N ASP A 34 -8.63 -3.55 -0.50
CA ASP A 34 -9.69 -2.58 -0.16
C ASP A 34 -11.07 -3.26 -0.16
N ALA A 35 -11.59 -3.56 1.03
CA ALA A 35 -12.88 -4.23 1.17
C ALA A 35 -14.06 -3.35 0.70
N VAL A 36 -13.95 -2.03 0.78
CA VAL A 36 -15.03 -1.10 0.42
C VAL A 36 -15.17 -1.03 -1.10
N ALA A 37 -14.05 -0.93 -1.80
CA ALA A 37 -13.97 -0.95 -3.26
C ALA A 37 -13.94 -2.37 -3.86
N GLN A 38 -14.12 -3.41 -3.02
CA GLN A 38 -14.15 -4.83 -3.42
C GLN A 38 -12.85 -5.30 -4.11
N ILE A 39 -11.70 -4.75 -3.67
CA ILE A 39 -10.37 -5.14 -4.11
C ILE A 39 -9.83 -6.24 -3.18
N PRO A 40 -9.45 -7.41 -3.72
CA PRO A 40 -8.92 -8.51 -2.91
C PRO A 40 -7.55 -8.16 -2.29
N PRO A 41 -7.22 -8.74 -1.13
CA PRO A 41 -5.90 -8.63 -0.53
C PRO A 41 -4.81 -9.17 -1.47
N GLY A 42 -3.64 -8.54 -1.46
CA GLY A 42 -2.54 -8.84 -2.38
C GLY A 42 -2.64 -8.10 -3.72
N THR A 43 -3.50 -7.08 -3.82
CA THR A 43 -3.57 -6.25 -5.03
C THR A 43 -2.64 -5.04 -4.87
N PRO A 44 -1.55 -4.93 -5.64
CA PRO A 44 -0.72 -3.74 -5.62
C PRO A 44 -1.47 -2.55 -6.21
N PHE A 45 -1.13 -1.34 -5.78
CA PHE A 45 -1.79 -0.13 -6.27
C PHE A 45 -1.70 0.05 -7.80
N THR A 46 -0.63 -0.46 -8.41
CA THR A 46 -0.43 -0.47 -9.86
C THR A 46 -1.41 -1.39 -10.60
N ALA A 47 -1.96 -2.39 -9.93
CA ALA A 47 -2.97 -3.31 -10.47
C ALA A 47 -4.41 -2.85 -10.23
N LEU A 48 -4.63 -1.73 -9.52
CA LEU A 48 -5.97 -1.21 -9.29
C LEU A 48 -6.63 -0.77 -10.62
N PRO A 49 -7.94 -0.98 -10.80
CA PRO A 49 -8.68 -0.55 -12.00
C PRO A 49 -8.65 0.97 -12.09
N ALA A 50 -8.51 1.61 -13.27
CA ALA A 50 -8.38 3.07 -13.41
C ALA A 50 -9.47 3.90 -12.69
N ASP A 51 -10.67 3.34 -12.59
CA ASP A 51 -11.85 3.94 -11.96
C ASP A 51 -11.85 3.87 -10.41
N TRP A 52 -10.92 3.13 -9.81
CA TRP A 52 -10.83 3.05 -8.35
C TRP A 52 -10.52 4.43 -7.74
N THR A 53 -11.27 4.73 -6.68
CA THR A 53 -11.22 5.94 -5.86
C THR A 53 -11.03 5.56 -4.40
N CYS A 54 -10.59 6.53 -3.59
CA CYS A 54 -10.42 6.35 -2.16
C CYS A 54 -11.75 5.93 -1.51
N PRO A 55 -11.79 4.86 -0.71
CA PRO A 55 -13.03 4.39 -0.08
C PRO A 55 -13.60 5.35 0.98
N ASN A 56 -12.80 6.32 1.44
CA ASN A 56 -13.17 7.24 2.52
C ASN A 56 -13.59 8.63 2.02
N CYS A 57 -13.08 9.07 0.87
CA CYS A 57 -13.30 10.43 0.37
C CYS A 57 -13.54 10.53 -1.14
N ASP A 58 -13.65 9.40 -1.85
CA ASP A 58 -13.86 9.33 -3.30
C ASP A 58 -12.77 10.04 -4.13
N ALA A 59 -11.61 10.29 -3.55
CA ALA A 59 -10.47 10.85 -4.25
C ALA A 59 -9.95 9.90 -5.34
N VAL A 60 -9.59 10.44 -6.49
CA VAL A 60 -8.94 9.67 -7.55
C VAL A 60 -7.58 9.12 -7.08
N ARG A 61 -7.19 7.95 -7.61
CA ARG A 61 -5.89 7.30 -7.35
C ARG A 61 -4.68 8.24 -7.49
N GLY A 62 -4.75 9.23 -8.39
CA GLY A 62 -3.66 10.17 -8.66
C GLY A 62 -3.37 11.15 -7.51
N LYS A 63 -4.20 11.17 -6.47
CA LYS A 63 -3.98 11.94 -5.23
C LYS A 63 -3.32 11.12 -4.12
N PHE A 64 -3.05 9.85 -4.38
CA PHE A 64 -2.33 9.00 -3.44
C PHE A 64 -0.82 9.20 -3.61
N MET A 65 -0.12 9.21 -2.48
CA MET A 65 1.32 9.33 -2.39
C MET A 65 1.87 8.04 -1.79
N MET A 66 2.94 7.50 -2.39
CA MET A 66 3.64 6.35 -1.82
C MET A 66 4.28 6.77 -0.50
N ILE A 67 3.94 6.08 0.57
CA ILE A 67 4.60 6.24 1.87
C ILE A 67 5.57 5.08 2.04
N GLU A 68 6.83 5.32 1.71
CA GLU A 68 7.90 4.41 2.11
C GLU A 68 8.08 4.60 3.61
N GLY A 69 7.86 3.54 4.40
CA GLY A 69 8.02 3.58 5.84
C GLY A 69 9.49 3.77 6.19
N ASP A 70 9.93 5.02 6.27
CA ASP A 70 11.25 5.39 6.80
C ASP A 70 11.18 5.59 8.31
N ASN A 71 12.13 4.94 8.98
CA ASN A 71 12.56 4.99 10.38
C ASN A 71 11.84 4.13 11.44
#